data_AF-A0AAU6GPB6-F1
#
_entry.id   AF-A0AAU6GPB6-F1
#
_cell.length_a   1.000
_cell.length_b   1.000
_cell.length_c   1.000
_cell.angle_alpha   90.00
_cell.angle_beta   90.00
_cell.angle_gamma   90.00
#
_symmetry.space_group_name_H-M   'P 1'
#
loop_
_entity.id
_entity.type
_entity.pdbx_description
1 polymer ?
#
loop_
_entity_poly.entity_id
_entity_poly.type
_entity_poly.pdbx_seq_one_letter_code
_entity_poly.pdbx_strand_id
1 'polypeptide(L)'
;MARELLVATEWDALQHAYGSAEDTPTYLCQLLNEDPEVQAEALGMLDMSVLHQGSVYSSTPPAALFVAAVLTHPRTLAEHESHFLWDERTRPLRAALLDWLGRIADSASYGEAPGSEGEYDGEDEDELEAIRACRSLRPELYDAVEPFLDDPHPDTREAALGTVTLLLKAPDLAEFVPRAAHRLRRVLAADGSRRERSSAALAMGAWGQDTTGLLNDPDPAVRACAALATGCARVPRATAILLEALQNPAEADRWFPDPLPQIDGWLRFTLLEAVLDRVHAFEDLAPAAMALIPLASDYSVDRDWGPLLVKAFPVGYSPGLQLSAAQRELLQAVAANDDCWGNVGNKVRWLREAGLPEQRDAIRALL
;
A
#
# COMPACT_ATOMS: atom_id res chain seq x y z
N MET A 1 3.98 7.21 -31.53
CA MET A 1 3.52 7.52 -30.18
C MET A 1 4.67 7.69 -29.19
N ALA A 2 5.27 6.64 -28.61
CA ALA A 2 6.31 6.81 -27.56
C ALA A 2 7.52 7.68 -27.99
N ARG A 3 8.07 7.45 -29.18
CA ARG A 3 9.18 8.26 -29.72
C ARG A 3 8.79 9.72 -30.00
N GLU A 4 7.52 9.97 -30.35
CA GLU A 4 7.03 11.33 -30.60
C GLU A 4 6.89 12.09 -29.28
N LEU A 5 6.43 11.44 -28.20
CA LEU A 5 6.38 12.03 -26.86
C LEU A 5 7.76 12.49 -26.38
N LEU A 6 8.81 11.68 -26.60
CA LEU A 6 10.18 12.04 -26.23
C LEU A 6 10.66 13.31 -26.94
N VAL A 7 10.37 13.44 -28.24
CA VAL A 7 10.88 14.55 -29.07
C VAL A 7 10.04 15.81 -28.91
N ALA A 8 8.74 15.68 -28.65
CA ALA A 8 7.82 16.80 -28.52
C ALA A 8 7.84 17.45 -27.13
N THR A 9 8.40 16.79 -26.12
CA THR A 9 8.49 17.30 -24.75
C THR A 9 9.79 18.09 -24.56
N GLU A 10 9.70 19.32 -24.05
CA GLU A 10 10.85 20.17 -23.69
C GLU A 10 11.37 19.78 -22.29
N TRP A 11 12.12 18.67 -22.23
CA TRP A 11 12.56 18.07 -20.95
C TRP A 11 13.47 18.96 -20.10
N ASP A 12 14.25 19.83 -20.72
CA ASP A 12 15.12 20.80 -20.06
C ASP A 12 14.34 21.91 -19.33
N ALA A 13 13.08 22.15 -19.71
CA ALA A 13 12.16 23.05 -19.03
C ALA A 13 11.41 22.38 -17.86
N LEU A 14 11.46 21.05 -17.77
CA LEU A 14 10.81 20.28 -16.69
C LEU A 14 11.77 20.02 -15.54
N GLN A 15 11.20 19.71 -14.38
CA GLN A 15 11.94 19.40 -13.16
C GLN A 15 11.60 17.99 -12.68
N HIS A 16 12.55 17.40 -11.96
CA HIS A 16 12.44 16.19 -11.15
C HIS A 16 13.16 16.43 -9.81
N ALA A 17 13.27 15.42 -8.95
CA ALA A 17 13.81 15.57 -7.58
C ALA A 17 15.22 16.20 -7.48
N TYR A 18 16.05 16.07 -8.52
CA TYR A 18 17.43 16.58 -8.53
C TYR A 18 17.62 17.83 -9.41
N GLY A 19 16.55 18.51 -9.83
CA GLY A 19 16.59 19.69 -10.69
C GLY A 19 16.05 19.42 -12.09
N SER A 20 16.71 19.95 -13.13
CA SER A 20 16.33 19.80 -14.54
C SER A 20 16.17 18.34 -14.94
N ALA A 21 15.14 18.03 -15.74
CA ALA A 21 14.85 16.69 -16.24
C ALA A 21 15.49 16.40 -17.62
N GLU A 22 16.53 17.14 -18.01
CA GLU A 22 17.22 16.99 -19.32
C GLU A 22 17.80 15.58 -19.58
N ASP A 23 18.08 14.83 -18.51
CA ASP A 23 18.62 13.47 -18.53
C ASP A 23 17.53 12.39 -18.61
N THR A 24 16.30 12.70 -18.20
CA THR A 24 15.14 11.79 -18.15
C THR A 24 14.87 11.06 -19.48
N PRO A 25 14.97 11.71 -20.66
CA PRO A 25 14.83 11.02 -21.95
C PRO A 25 15.78 9.84 -22.16
N THR A 26 16.99 9.92 -21.59
CA THR A 26 17.99 8.86 -21.67
C THR A 26 17.49 7.61 -20.95
N TYR A 27 17.01 7.78 -19.71
CA TYR A 27 16.44 6.68 -18.91
C TYR A 27 15.20 6.09 -19.60
N LEU A 28 14.29 6.93 -20.12
CA LEU A 28 13.11 6.45 -20.85
C LEU A 28 13.47 5.61 -22.09
N CYS A 29 14.53 5.99 -22.83
CA CYS A 29 15.01 5.17 -23.95
C CYS A 29 15.63 3.85 -23.48
N GLN A 30 16.36 3.86 -22.35
CA GLN A 30 17.02 2.69 -21.78
C GLN A 30 16.03 1.63 -21.28
N LEU A 31 14.79 1.99 -20.95
CA LEU A 31 13.70 1.01 -20.70
C LEU A 31 13.48 0.04 -21.88
N LEU A 32 13.89 0.41 -23.10
CA LEU A 32 13.76 -0.43 -24.30
C LEU A 32 15.09 -1.05 -24.75
N ASN A 33 16.12 -1.01 -23.90
CA ASN A 33 17.41 -1.63 -24.18
C ASN A 33 17.27 -3.16 -24.34
N GLU A 34 18.23 -3.80 -24.99
CA GLU A 34 18.29 -5.26 -25.08
C GLU A 34 18.77 -5.90 -23.77
N ASP A 35 19.53 -5.16 -22.98
CA ASP A 35 20.12 -5.58 -21.71
C ASP A 35 19.15 -5.33 -20.53
N PRO A 36 18.68 -6.38 -19.82
CA PRO A 36 17.82 -6.24 -18.66
C PRO A 36 18.43 -5.47 -17.48
N GLU A 37 19.76 -5.48 -17.32
CA GLU A 37 20.42 -4.71 -16.25
C GLU A 37 20.29 -3.20 -16.52
N VAL A 38 20.45 -2.80 -17.78
CA VAL A 38 20.24 -1.40 -18.21
C VAL A 38 18.77 -0.99 -18.06
N GLN A 39 17.83 -1.89 -18.32
CA GLN A 39 16.40 -1.64 -18.08
C GLN A 39 16.11 -1.43 -16.59
N ALA A 40 16.66 -2.27 -15.73
CA ALA A 40 16.48 -2.19 -14.28
C ALA A 40 17.06 -0.88 -13.73
N GLU A 41 18.28 -0.52 -14.11
CA GLU A 41 18.91 0.75 -13.74
C GLU A 41 18.06 1.94 -14.19
N ALA A 42 17.59 1.94 -15.44
CA ALA A 42 16.75 3.01 -15.96
C ALA A 42 15.44 3.18 -15.17
N LEU A 43 14.75 2.09 -14.83
CA LEU A 43 13.56 2.16 -13.98
C LEU A 43 13.88 2.65 -12.57
N GLY A 44 15.00 2.19 -11.98
CA GLY A 44 15.47 2.67 -10.69
C GLY A 44 15.76 4.18 -10.69
N MET A 45 16.38 4.69 -11.75
CA MET A 45 16.65 6.12 -11.91
C MET A 45 15.37 6.93 -12.05
N LEU A 46 14.37 6.44 -12.81
CA LEU A 46 13.06 7.09 -12.88
C LEU A 46 12.35 7.11 -11.53
N ASP A 47 12.46 6.04 -10.74
CA ASP A 47 11.89 5.99 -9.39
C ASP A 47 12.55 6.99 -8.43
N MET A 48 13.88 7.12 -8.51
CA MET A 48 14.66 8.03 -7.67
C MET A 48 14.52 9.50 -8.08
N SER A 49 14.18 9.80 -9.32
CA SER A 49 14.15 11.17 -9.83
C SER A 49 12.72 11.66 -10.09
N VAL A 50 11.96 10.93 -10.90
CA VAL A 50 10.63 11.31 -11.39
C VAL A 50 9.51 10.97 -10.40
N LEU A 51 9.74 10.06 -9.45
CA LEU A 51 8.79 9.67 -8.40
C LEU A 51 9.45 9.57 -7.01
N HIS A 52 10.37 10.49 -6.72
CA HIS A 52 11.22 10.41 -5.53
C HIS A 52 10.39 10.40 -4.24
N GLN A 53 10.41 9.27 -3.52
CA GLN A 53 9.67 9.06 -2.27
C GLN A 53 8.17 9.36 -2.37
N GLY A 54 7.58 9.19 -3.56
CA GLY A 54 6.17 9.46 -3.82
C GLY A 54 5.84 10.91 -4.19
N SER A 55 6.80 11.84 -4.13
CA SER A 55 6.58 13.18 -4.70
C SER A 55 6.59 13.14 -6.22
N VAL A 56 5.72 13.96 -6.82
CA VAL A 56 5.60 14.09 -8.28
C VAL A 56 6.09 15.46 -8.73
N TYR A 57 6.56 15.54 -9.97
CA TYR A 57 7.21 16.72 -10.53
C TYR A 57 6.66 17.00 -11.94
N SER A 58 7.00 18.15 -12.53
CA SER A 58 6.53 18.53 -13.87
C SER A 58 6.97 17.54 -14.97
N SER A 59 8.04 16.77 -14.74
CA SER A 59 8.47 15.64 -15.60
C SER A 59 7.65 14.35 -15.44
N THR A 60 6.94 14.17 -14.33
CA THR A 60 6.20 12.93 -14.03
C THR A 60 5.08 12.63 -15.03
N PRO A 61 4.19 13.59 -15.38
CA PRO A 61 3.13 13.34 -16.36
C PRO A 61 3.64 12.86 -17.74
N PRO A 62 4.59 13.54 -18.42
CA PRO A 62 5.08 13.06 -19.73
C PRO A 62 5.86 11.74 -19.63
N ALA A 63 6.57 11.49 -18.53
CA ALA A 63 7.23 10.20 -18.30
C ALA A 63 6.19 9.06 -18.14
N ALA A 64 5.09 9.30 -17.41
CA ALA A 64 3.99 8.34 -17.27
C ALA A 64 3.35 7.98 -18.63
N LEU A 65 3.11 8.99 -19.48
CA LEU A 65 2.60 8.78 -20.84
C LEU A 65 3.55 7.95 -21.70
N PHE A 66 4.86 8.23 -21.61
CA PHE A 66 5.85 7.43 -22.31
C PHE A 66 5.81 5.97 -21.85
N VAL A 67 5.81 5.73 -20.54
CA VAL A 67 5.77 4.38 -19.97
C VAL A 67 4.49 3.64 -20.39
N ALA A 68 3.33 4.28 -20.30
CA ALA A 68 2.06 3.75 -20.79
C ALA A 68 2.13 3.36 -22.28
N ALA A 69 2.75 4.21 -23.11
CA ALA A 69 2.89 3.99 -24.54
C ALA A 69 3.82 2.82 -24.91
N VAL A 70 4.71 2.38 -24.00
CA VAL A 70 5.65 1.28 -24.26
C VAL A 70 5.27 -0.03 -23.59
N LEU A 71 4.19 -0.10 -22.81
CA LEU A 71 3.75 -1.34 -22.13
C LEU A 71 3.59 -2.53 -23.09
N THR A 72 3.13 -2.28 -24.32
CA THR A 72 2.94 -3.33 -25.35
C THR A 72 4.23 -3.67 -26.12
N HIS A 73 5.35 -2.98 -25.85
CA HIS A 73 6.59 -3.19 -26.57
C HIS A 73 7.23 -4.54 -26.18
N PRO A 74 7.69 -5.38 -27.12
CA PRO A 74 8.23 -6.71 -26.81
C PRO A 74 9.41 -6.71 -25.83
N ARG A 75 10.20 -5.63 -25.78
CA ARG A 75 11.33 -5.52 -24.82
C ARG A 75 10.89 -5.53 -23.36
N THR A 76 9.65 -5.14 -23.09
CA THR A 76 9.08 -5.16 -21.73
C THR A 76 8.78 -6.57 -21.23
N LEU A 77 8.94 -7.61 -22.08
CA LEU A 77 8.81 -9.01 -21.68
C LEU A 77 10.06 -9.57 -20.98
N ALA A 78 11.19 -8.86 -21.01
CA ALA A 78 12.41 -9.35 -20.40
C ALA A 78 12.24 -9.42 -18.87
N GLU A 79 12.63 -10.55 -18.30
CA GLU A 79 12.79 -10.70 -16.84
C GLU A 79 13.94 -9.80 -16.40
N HIS A 80 13.72 -9.07 -15.32
CA HIS A 80 14.75 -8.26 -14.68
C HIS A 80 14.66 -8.40 -13.16
N GLU A 81 15.81 -8.32 -12.51
CA GLU A 81 15.91 -8.10 -11.08
C GLU A 81 15.79 -6.60 -10.81
N SER A 82 15.27 -6.22 -9.65
CA SER A 82 15.17 -4.80 -9.30
C SER A 82 16.55 -4.17 -9.16
N HIS A 83 16.67 -2.91 -9.55
CA HIS A 83 17.86 -2.11 -9.25
C HIS A 83 18.06 -1.92 -7.73
N PHE A 84 16.96 -1.95 -6.97
CA PHE A 84 17.00 -1.75 -5.53
C PHE A 84 17.22 -3.05 -4.78
N LEU A 85 18.23 -3.07 -3.90
CA LEU A 85 18.65 -4.25 -3.14
C LEU A 85 17.59 -4.78 -2.16
N TRP A 86 16.56 -4.00 -1.85
CA TRP A 86 15.46 -4.41 -0.96
C TRP A 86 14.25 -4.98 -1.71
N ASP A 87 14.25 -4.95 -3.04
CA ASP A 87 13.25 -5.61 -3.89
C ASP A 87 13.88 -6.83 -4.57
N GLU A 88 13.79 -7.98 -3.92
CA GLU A 88 14.39 -9.24 -4.40
C GLU A 88 13.56 -9.93 -5.50
N ARG A 89 12.46 -9.32 -5.96
CA ARG A 89 11.56 -9.93 -6.96
C ARG A 89 12.21 -9.91 -8.34
N THR A 90 12.21 -11.05 -9.02
CA THR A 90 12.44 -11.16 -10.46
C THR A 90 11.09 -11.17 -11.18
N ARG A 91 10.88 -10.22 -12.10
CA ARG A 91 9.62 -10.11 -12.86
C ARG A 91 9.84 -9.51 -14.26
N PRO A 92 8.90 -9.65 -15.20
CA PRO A 92 8.97 -8.92 -16.47
C PRO A 92 9.04 -7.41 -16.23
N LEU A 93 9.84 -6.69 -17.02
CA LEU A 93 9.90 -5.23 -16.98
C LEU A 93 8.50 -4.62 -17.05
N ARG A 94 7.61 -5.18 -17.86
CA ARG A 94 6.21 -4.75 -17.95
C ARG A 94 5.52 -4.73 -16.59
N ALA A 95 5.69 -5.74 -15.76
CA ALA A 95 5.08 -5.79 -14.43
C ALA A 95 5.61 -4.64 -13.55
N ALA A 96 6.92 -4.38 -13.59
CA ALA A 96 7.51 -3.27 -12.83
C ALA A 96 7.09 -1.88 -13.36
N LEU A 97 6.93 -1.72 -14.68
CA LEU A 97 6.41 -0.48 -15.28
C LEU A 97 4.94 -0.24 -14.88
N LEU A 98 4.13 -1.28 -14.82
CA LEU A 98 2.76 -1.20 -14.32
C LEU A 98 2.75 -0.75 -12.85
N ASP A 99 3.52 -1.41 -11.98
CA ASP A 99 3.65 -1.00 -10.57
C ASP A 99 4.06 0.47 -10.44
N TRP A 100 5.01 0.92 -11.26
CA TRP A 100 5.47 2.31 -11.27
C TRP A 100 4.35 3.29 -11.67
N LEU A 101 3.56 2.98 -12.70
CA LEU A 101 2.36 3.76 -13.04
C LEU A 101 1.32 3.75 -11.90
N GLY A 102 1.16 2.62 -11.21
CA GLY A 102 0.31 2.52 -10.02
C GLY A 102 0.74 3.49 -8.92
N ARG A 103 2.05 3.55 -8.61
CA ARG A 103 2.60 4.48 -7.61
C ARG A 103 2.36 5.95 -7.99
N ILE A 104 2.41 6.30 -9.27
CA ILE A 104 2.03 7.65 -9.74
C ILE A 104 0.55 7.91 -9.49
N ALA A 105 -0.33 6.95 -9.79
CA ALA A 105 -1.77 7.10 -9.54
C ALA A 105 -2.08 7.27 -8.05
N ASP A 106 -1.38 6.54 -7.18
CA ASP A 106 -1.49 6.66 -5.72
C ASP A 106 -1.01 8.03 -5.24
N SER A 107 0.18 8.46 -5.67
CA SER A 107 0.76 9.77 -5.33
C SER A 107 -0.14 10.92 -5.79
N ALA A 108 -0.70 10.83 -6.99
CA ALA A 108 -1.64 11.82 -7.51
C ALA A 108 -2.98 11.86 -6.75
N SER A 109 -3.33 10.81 -5.99
CA SER A 109 -4.54 10.81 -5.15
C SER A 109 -4.39 11.59 -3.83
N TYR A 110 -3.17 12.05 -3.51
CA TYR A 110 -2.90 12.85 -2.32
C TYR A 110 -3.82 14.08 -2.23
N GLY A 111 -4.45 14.30 -1.07
CA GLY A 111 -5.40 15.40 -0.87
C GLY A 111 -6.81 15.18 -1.46
N GLU A 112 -7.11 14.04 -2.09
CA GLU A 112 -8.49 13.70 -2.50
C GLU A 112 -9.30 13.00 -1.40
N ALA A 113 -8.65 12.56 -0.32
CA ALA A 113 -9.33 11.89 0.79
C ALA A 113 -10.15 12.88 1.63
N PRO A 114 -11.37 12.50 2.08
CA PRO A 114 -12.19 13.36 2.93
C PRO A 114 -11.46 13.70 4.25
N GLY A 115 -11.26 14.99 4.52
CA GLY A 115 -10.57 15.46 5.73
C GLY A 115 -9.08 15.78 5.55
N SER A 116 -8.50 15.53 4.37
CA SER A 116 -7.16 15.99 4.02
C SER A 116 -7.10 17.48 3.61
N GLU A 117 -8.25 18.17 3.63
CA GLU A 117 -8.35 19.62 3.43
C GLU A 117 -7.66 20.36 4.58
N GLY A 118 -6.35 20.64 4.44
CA GLY A 118 -5.58 21.48 5.37
C GLY A 118 -4.37 20.84 6.04
N GLU A 119 -3.91 19.65 5.61
CA GLU A 119 -2.74 19.00 6.24
C GLU A 119 -1.37 19.55 5.83
N TYR A 120 -1.26 20.43 4.83
CA TYR A 120 0.00 21.11 4.50
C TYR A 120 -0.23 22.59 4.14
N ASP A 121 0.04 23.48 5.08
CA ASP A 121 -0.12 24.95 4.98
C ASP A 121 1.03 25.61 4.17
N GLY A 122 1.48 24.96 3.09
CA GLY A 122 2.64 25.41 2.31
C GLY A 122 2.98 24.55 1.09
N GLU A 123 1.98 23.99 0.39
CA GLU A 123 2.22 23.25 -0.86
C GLU A 123 2.98 24.11 -1.88
N ASP A 124 4.03 23.52 -2.46
CA ASP A 124 4.71 24.08 -3.62
C ASP A 124 3.71 24.11 -4.79
N GLU A 125 3.49 25.29 -5.38
CA GLU A 125 2.52 25.46 -6.48
C GLU A 125 2.88 24.54 -7.67
N ASP A 126 4.18 24.29 -7.87
CA ASP A 126 4.70 23.41 -8.91
C ASP A 126 4.34 21.93 -8.64
N GLU A 127 4.40 21.47 -7.39
CA GLU A 127 4.02 20.10 -7.02
C GLU A 127 2.51 19.90 -7.19
N LEU A 128 1.69 20.88 -6.81
CA LEU A 128 0.24 20.85 -7.05
C LEU A 128 -0.12 20.81 -8.53
N GLU A 129 0.60 21.57 -9.36
CA GLU A 129 0.40 21.54 -10.80
C GLU A 129 0.77 20.16 -11.36
N ALA A 130 1.88 19.57 -10.92
CA ALA A 130 2.28 18.21 -11.29
C ALA A 130 1.23 17.16 -10.88
N ILE A 131 0.69 17.25 -9.65
CA ILE A 131 -0.39 16.38 -9.17
C ILE A 131 -1.62 16.51 -10.09
N ARG A 132 -2.08 17.73 -10.38
CA ARG A 132 -3.24 17.97 -11.28
C ARG A 132 -2.98 17.44 -12.69
N ALA A 133 -1.77 17.61 -13.21
CA ALA A 133 -1.37 17.07 -14.50
C ALA A 133 -1.44 15.54 -14.50
N CYS A 134 -0.88 14.86 -13.49
CA CYS A 134 -1.00 13.40 -13.34
C CYS A 134 -2.47 12.93 -13.27
N ARG A 135 -3.34 13.64 -12.53
CA ARG A 135 -4.78 13.32 -12.47
C ARG A 135 -5.44 13.39 -13.83
N SER A 136 -5.09 14.39 -14.65
CA SER A 136 -5.67 14.55 -15.99
C SER A 136 -5.38 13.38 -16.93
N LEU A 137 -4.32 12.60 -16.66
CA LEU A 137 -3.93 11.44 -17.45
C LEU A 137 -4.65 10.15 -17.07
N ARG A 138 -5.41 10.13 -15.97
CA ARG A 138 -6.06 8.91 -15.44
C ARG A 138 -6.83 8.10 -16.50
N PRO A 139 -7.66 8.70 -17.38
CA PRO A 139 -8.34 7.93 -18.42
C PRO A 139 -7.39 7.27 -19.41
N GLU A 140 -6.35 7.98 -19.84
CA GLU A 140 -5.35 7.46 -20.80
C GLU A 140 -4.51 6.34 -20.16
N LEU A 141 -4.11 6.50 -18.89
CA LEU A 141 -3.43 5.45 -18.13
C LEU A 141 -4.33 4.22 -17.93
N TYR A 142 -5.61 4.42 -17.62
CA TYR A 142 -6.55 3.31 -17.48
C TYR A 142 -6.69 2.52 -18.78
N ASP A 143 -6.88 3.19 -19.91
CA ASP A 143 -6.99 2.57 -21.23
C ASP A 143 -5.72 1.79 -21.61
N ALA A 144 -4.55 2.31 -21.24
CA ALA A 144 -3.28 1.62 -21.47
C ALA A 144 -3.09 0.38 -20.58
N VAL A 145 -3.59 0.41 -19.34
CA VAL A 145 -3.34 -0.65 -18.34
C VAL A 145 -4.41 -1.76 -18.35
N GLU A 146 -5.69 -1.44 -18.59
CA GLU A 146 -6.81 -2.39 -18.52
C GLU A 146 -6.63 -3.69 -19.31
N PRO A 147 -6.00 -3.70 -20.50
CA PRO A 147 -5.75 -4.94 -21.24
C PRO A 147 -4.90 -5.95 -20.46
N PHE A 148 -3.95 -5.48 -19.64
CA PHE A 148 -2.97 -6.32 -18.95
C PHE A 148 -3.52 -7.12 -17.76
N LEU A 149 -4.75 -6.86 -17.34
CA LEU A 149 -5.45 -7.70 -16.36
C LEU A 149 -5.70 -9.15 -16.89
N ASP A 150 -5.56 -9.40 -18.20
CA ASP A 150 -5.67 -10.73 -18.86
C ASP A 150 -4.32 -11.17 -19.44
N ASP A 151 -3.21 -10.49 -19.10
CA ASP A 151 -1.88 -10.88 -19.58
C ASP A 151 -1.57 -12.35 -19.19
N PRO A 152 -0.91 -13.15 -20.04
CA PRO A 152 -0.56 -14.53 -19.68
C PRO A 152 0.38 -14.62 -18.46
N HIS A 153 1.19 -13.61 -18.19
CA HIS A 153 2.13 -13.60 -17.07
C HIS A 153 1.44 -13.21 -15.75
N PRO A 154 1.52 -14.03 -14.69
CA PRO A 154 0.84 -13.76 -13.42
C PRO A 154 1.26 -12.42 -12.79
N ASP A 155 2.55 -12.12 -12.76
CA ASP A 155 3.04 -10.86 -12.16
C ASP A 155 2.58 -9.62 -12.94
N THR A 156 2.41 -9.73 -14.26
CA THR A 156 1.87 -8.64 -15.08
C THR A 156 0.39 -8.42 -14.78
N ARG A 157 -0.41 -9.49 -14.67
CA ARG A 157 -1.83 -9.38 -14.29
C ARG A 157 -1.99 -8.75 -12.92
N GLU A 158 -1.14 -9.13 -11.97
CA GLU A 158 -1.18 -8.61 -10.61
C GLU A 158 -0.79 -7.14 -10.54
N ALA A 159 0.32 -6.74 -11.18
CA ALA A 159 0.73 -5.33 -11.25
C ALA A 159 -0.33 -4.46 -11.96
N ALA A 160 -0.94 -4.98 -13.04
CA ALA A 160 -2.07 -4.34 -13.70
C ALA A 160 -3.26 -4.18 -12.75
N LEU A 161 -3.57 -5.21 -11.95
CA LEU A 161 -4.67 -5.16 -10.98
C LEU A 161 -4.41 -4.13 -9.87
N GLY A 162 -3.19 -4.06 -9.34
CA GLY A 162 -2.79 -3.01 -8.40
C GLY A 162 -3.02 -1.62 -8.98
N THR A 163 -2.51 -1.38 -10.19
CA THR A 163 -2.61 -0.10 -10.90
C THR A 163 -4.06 0.30 -11.20
N VAL A 164 -4.85 -0.62 -11.75
CA VAL A 164 -6.29 -0.43 -12.00
C VAL A 164 -7.04 -0.16 -10.70
N THR A 165 -6.66 -0.83 -9.60
CA THR A 165 -7.27 -0.58 -8.29
C THR A 165 -7.11 0.87 -7.89
N LEU A 166 -5.90 1.40 -8.00
CA LEU A 166 -5.57 2.79 -7.64
C LEU A 166 -6.26 3.80 -8.57
N LEU A 167 -6.21 3.57 -9.89
CA LEU A 167 -6.89 4.42 -10.87
C LEU A 167 -8.41 4.49 -10.63
N LEU A 168 -9.06 3.35 -10.42
CA LEU A 168 -10.51 3.28 -10.25
C LEU A 168 -11.02 3.68 -8.85
N LYS A 169 -10.13 4.01 -7.90
CA LYS A 169 -10.53 4.72 -6.68
C LYS A 169 -10.89 6.19 -6.97
N ALA A 170 -10.37 6.73 -8.07
CA ALA A 170 -10.63 8.11 -8.45
C ALA A 170 -12.09 8.31 -8.93
N PRO A 171 -12.81 9.34 -8.45
CA PRO A 171 -14.22 9.54 -8.76
C PRO A 171 -14.52 9.75 -10.26
N ASP A 172 -13.57 10.31 -11.00
CA ASP A 172 -13.64 10.56 -12.44
C ASP A 172 -13.63 9.28 -13.29
N LEU A 173 -13.16 8.15 -12.75
CA LEU A 173 -13.18 6.85 -13.41
C LEU A 173 -14.26 5.90 -12.87
N ALA A 174 -15.18 6.38 -12.04
CA ALA A 174 -16.20 5.54 -11.39
C ALA A 174 -17.09 4.76 -12.39
N GLU A 175 -17.27 5.25 -13.61
CA GLU A 175 -18.06 4.57 -14.65
C GLU A 175 -17.45 3.24 -15.11
N PHE A 176 -16.14 3.06 -14.95
CA PHE A 176 -15.42 1.85 -15.36
C PHE A 176 -15.45 0.73 -14.31
N VAL A 177 -15.77 1.07 -13.04
CA VAL A 177 -15.83 0.12 -11.92
C VAL A 177 -16.72 -1.10 -12.21
N PRO A 178 -17.97 -0.97 -12.73
CA PRO A 178 -18.83 -2.13 -12.99
C PRO A 178 -18.22 -3.15 -13.97
N ARG A 179 -17.51 -2.67 -15.01
CA ARG A 179 -16.83 -3.52 -16.00
C ARG A 179 -15.67 -4.27 -15.35
N ALA A 180 -14.79 -3.55 -14.64
CA ALA A 180 -13.66 -4.16 -13.94
C ALA A 180 -14.14 -5.18 -12.89
N ALA A 181 -15.16 -4.83 -12.10
CA ALA A 181 -15.76 -5.71 -11.11
C ALA A 181 -16.35 -6.99 -11.73
N HIS A 182 -17.01 -6.88 -12.89
CA HIS A 182 -17.52 -8.07 -13.60
C HIS A 182 -16.41 -9.05 -13.97
N ARG A 183 -15.26 -8.53 -14.41
CA ARG A 183 -14.07 -9.35 -14.72
C ARG A 183 -13.52 -10.03 -13.48
N LEU A 184 -13.35 -9.30 -12.37
CA LEU A 184 -12.82 -9.86 -11.12
C LEU A 184 -13.73 -10.92 -10.48
N ARG A 185 -15.06 -10.83 -10.66
CA ARG A 185 -15.98 -11.90 -10.23
C ARG A 185 -15.65 -13.25 -10.89
N ARG A 186 -15.16 -13.24 -12.14
CA ARG A 186 -14.71 -14.49 -12.82
C ARG A 186 -13.43 -15.03 -12.20
N VAL A 187 -12.49 -14.16 -11.82
CA VAL A 187 -11.26 -14.54 -11.11
C VAL A 187 -11.59 -15.17 -9.76
N LEU A 188 -12.49 -14.54 -9.00
CA LEU A 188 -12.93 -15.01 -7.69
C LEU A 188 -13.64 -16.37 -7.74
N ALA A 189 -14.42 -16.61 -8.80
CA ALA A 189 -15.15 -17.86 -9.02
C ALA A 189 -14.31 -18.98 -9.67
N ALA A 190 -13.15 -18.65 -10.24
CA ALA A 190 -12.25 -19.62 -10.82
C ALA A 190 -11.46 -20.37 -9.73
N ASP A 191 -10.96 -21.55 -10.07
CA ASP A 191 -9.96 -22.29 -9.27
C ASP A 191 -8.56 -21.69 -9.47
N GLY A 192 -8.48 -20.37 -9.29
CA GLY A 192 -7.25 -19.58 -9.43
C GLY A 192 -6.40 -19.61 -8.16
N SER A 193 -5.22 -19.02 -8.24
CA SER A 193 -4.32 -18.96 -7.08
C SER A 193 -4.94 -18.18 -5.92
N ARG A 194 -4.58 -18.54 -4.68
CA ARG A 194 -4.93 -17.77 -3.47
C ARG A 194 -4.62 -16.29 -3.64
N ARG A 195 -3.44 -15.99 -4.21
CA ARG A 195 -2.91 -14.64 -4.42
C ARG A 195 -3.84 -13.83 -5.33
N GLU A 196 -4.13 -14.33 -6.53
CA GLU A 196 -5.03 -13.64 -7.48
C GLU A 196 -6.43 -13.42 -6.91
N ARG A 197 -6.99 -14.42 -6.22
CA ARG A 197 -8.32 -14.32 -5.62
C ARG A 197 -8.34 -13.31 -4.46
N SER A 198 -7.27 -13.23 -3.69
CA SER A 198 -7.12 -12.26 -2.59
C SER A 198 -6.96 -10.83 -3.12
N SER A 199 -6.09 -10.61 -4.12
CA SER A 199 -5.92 -9.32 -4.79
C SER A 199 -7.23 -8.85 -5.44
N ALA A 200 -7.99 -9.77 -6.06
CA ALA A 200 -9.31 -9.46 -6.61
C ALA A 200 -10.32 -9.07 -5.53
N ALA A 201 -10.31 -9.74 -4.37
CA ALA A 201 -11.19 -9.39 -3.24
C ALA A 201 -10.86 -7.99 -2.67
N LEU A 202 -9.57 -7.66 -2.54
CA LEU A 202 -9.12 -6.33 -2.11
C LEU A 202 -9.56 -5.24 -3.09
N ALA A 203 -9.33 -5.44 -4.39
CA ALA A 203 -9.74 -4.50 -5.44
C ALA A 203 -11.27 -4.26 -5.44
N MET A 204 -12.06 -5.34 -5.35
CA MET A 204 -13.52 -5.25 -5.23
C MET A 204 -13.94 -4.43 -4.00
N GLY A 205 -13.30 -4.67 -2.85
CA GLY A 205 -13.56 -3.91 -1.62
C GLY A 205 -13.18 -2.43 -1.72
N ALA A 206 -12.04 -2.13 -2.35
CA ALA A 206 -11.56 -0.77 -2.57
C ALA A 206 -12.53 0.06 -3.45
N TRP A 207 -13.21 -0.58 -4.41
CA TRP A 207 -14.22 0.05 -5.25
C TRP A 207 -15.64 0.03 -4.66
N GLY A 208 -15.78 -0.29 -3.36
CA GLY A 208 -17.06 -0.34 -2.67
C GLY A 208 -18.01 -1.44 -3.18
N GLN A 209 -17.50 -2.46 -3.88
CA GLN A 209 -18.32 -3.59 -4.31
C GLN A 209 -18.61 -4.54 -3.14
N ASP A 210 -19.75 -5.22 -3.20
CA ASP A 210 -20.13 -6.20 -2.18
C ASP A 210 -19.20 -7.42 -2.22
N THR A 211 -18.46 -7.62 -1.13
CA THR A 211 -17.56 -8.76 -0.89
C THR A 211 -18.11 -9.73 0.15
N THR A 212 -19.32 -9.51 0.68
CA THR A 212 -19.85 -10.31 1.80
C THR A 212 -20.03 -11.79 1.47
N GLY A 213 -20.29 -12.13 0.20
CA GLY A 213 -20.34 -13.50 -0.29
C GLY A 213 -19.02 -14.27 -0.14
N LEU A 214 -17.88 -13.57 -0.07
CA LEU A 214 -16.55 -14.14 0.08
C LEU A 214 -16.17 -14.40 1.55
N LEU A 215 -16.98 -13.98 2.53
CA LEU A 215 -16.70 -14.21 3.96
C LEU A 215 -16.80 -15.69 4.36
N ASN A 216 -17.32 -16.55 3.47
CA ASN A 216 -17.40 -18.00 3.64
C ASN A 216 -16.49 -18.75 2.65
N ASP A 217 -15.56 -18.05 1.99
CA ASP A 217 -14.60 -18.68 1.09
C ASP A 217 -13.82 -19.79 1.82
N PRO A 218 -13.50 -20.93 1.19
CA PRO A 218 -12.68 -21.96 1.83
C PRO A 218 -11.28 -21.45 2.21
N ASP A 219 -10.72 -20.50 1.46
CA ASP A 219 -9.38 -19.98 1.73
C ASP A 219 -9.39 -18.83 2.78
N PRO A 220 -8.64 -18.95 3.89
CA PRO A 220 -8.61 -17.91 4.93
C PRO A 220 -8.09 -16.56 4.45
N ALA A 221 -7.15 -16.53 3.51
CA ALA A 221 -6.58 -15.30 3.00
C ALA A 221 -7.61 -14.53 2.15
N VAL A 222 -8.40 -15.23 1.34
CA VAL A 222 -9.50 -14.64 0.56
C VAL A 222 -10.57 -14.08 1.49
N ARG A 223 -10.95 -14.81 2.56
CA ARG A 223 -11.89 -14.32 3.57
C ARG A 223 -11.41 -13.04 4.25
N ALA A 224 -10.13 -13.01 4.67
CA ALA A 224 -9.55 -11.86 5.34
C ALA A 224 -9.50 -10.63 4.42
N CYS A 225 -9.05 -10.82 3.18
CA CYS A 225 -9.03 -9.76 2.16
C CYS A 225 -10.43 -9.22 1.84
N ALA A 226 -11.44 -10.09 1.73
CA ALA A 226 -12.83 -9.66 1.56
C ALA A 226 -13.38 -8.91 2.77
N ALA A 227 -12.99 -9.32 3.98
CA ALA A 227 -13.40 -8.70 5.23
C ALA A 227 -12.82 -7.29 5.42
N LEU A 228 -11.71 -6.94 4.75
CA LEU A 228 -11.11 -5.60 4.77
C LEU A 228 -11.96 -4.53 4.07
N ALA A 229 -12.88 -4.92 3.17
CA ALA A 229 -13.74 -3.99 2.46
C ALA A 229 -14.51 -3.05 3.41
N THR A 230 -14.64 -1.77 3.05
CA THR A 230 -15.37 -0.77 3.84
C THR A 230 -16.84 -1.15 4.03
N GLY A 231 -17.48 -1.76 3.02
CA GLY A 231 -18.83 -2.32 3.10
C GLY A 231 -18.99 -3.42 4.14
N CYS A 232 -17.89 -4.06 4.56
CA CYS A 232 -17.86 -5.10 5.60
C CYS A 232 -17.61 -4.55 7.01
N ALA A 233 -17.34 -3.24 7.19
CA ALA A 233 -16.93 -2.67 8.47
C ALA A 233 -17.96 -2.90 9.61
N ARG A 234 -19.26 -2.94 9.26
CA ARG A 234 -20.36 -3.18 10.22
C ARG A 234 -20.85 -4.63 10.24
N VAL A 235 -20.18 -5.55 9.54
CA VAL A 235 -20.55 -6.97 9.48
C VAL A 235 -19.81 -7.72 10.57
N PRO A 236 -20.47 -8.25 11.63
CA PRO A 236 -19.78 -8.88 12.76
C PRO A 236 -18.88 -10.06 12.34
N ARG A 237 -19.32 -10.84 11.34
CA ARG A 237 -18.53 -11.95 10.79
C ARG A 237 -17.22 -11.47 10.16
N ALA A 238 -17.21 -10.32 9.49
CA ALA A 238 -16.00 -9.77 8.89
C ALA A 238 -14.98 -9.39 9.97
N THR A 239 -15.41 -8.66 11.01
CA THR A 239 -14.54 -8.33 12.15
C THR A 239 -14.00 -9.58 12.85
N ALA A 240 -14.84 -10.61 13.02
CA ALA A 240 -14.40 -11.88 13.60
C ALA A 240 -13.32 -12.58 12.75
N ILE A 241 -13.43 -12.55 11.41
CA ILE A 241 -12.42 -13.11 10.51
C ILE A 241 -11.08 -12.37 10.65
N LEU A 242 -11.10 -11.03 10.72
CA LEU A 242 -9.88 -10.24 10.90
C LEU A 242 -9.21 -10.55 12.25
N LEU A 243 -9.99 -10.62 13.33
CA LEU A 243 -9.51 -11.00 14.66
C LEU A 243 -8.94 -12.43 14.68
N GLU A 244 -9.58 -13.39 14.00
CA GLU A 244 -9.09 -14.77 13.87
C GLU A 244 -7.73 -14.82 13.14
N ALA A 245 -7.58 -14.06 12.05
CA ALA A 245 -6.31 -13.95 11.34
C ALA A 245 -5.20 -13.36 12.24
N LEU A 246 -5.53 -12.32 13.02
CA LEU A 246 -4.59 -11.66 13.93
C LEU A 246 -4.26 -12.49 15.19
N GLN A 247 -4.91 -13.61 15.45
CA GLN A 247 -4.47 -14.55 16.49
C GLN A 247 -3.21 -15.31 16.06
N ASN A 248 -2.93 -15.41 14.76
CA ASN A 248 -1.70 -16.00 14.21
C ASN A 248 -1.09 -15.07 13.16
N PRO A 249 -0.61 -13.86 13.55
CA PRO A 249 -0.21 -12.83 12.60
C PRO A 249 0.98 -13.26 11.72
N ALA A 250 1.93 -14.03 12.26
CA ALA A 250 3.03 -14.59 11.49
C ALA A 250 2.59 -15.65 10.47
N GLU A 251 1.44 -16.31 10.67
CA GLU A 251 0.86 -17.18 9.65
C GLU A 251 0.14 -16.35 8.58
N ALA A 252 -0.62 -15.34 8.99
CA ALA A 252 -1.31 -14.43 8.09
C ALA A 252 -0.34 -13.73 7.12
N ASP A 253 0.79 -13.24 7.62
CA ASP A 253 1.82 -12.64 6.77
C ASP A 253 2.44 -13.64 5.79
N ARG A 254 2.51 -14.93 6.15
CA ARG A 254 3.02 -15.99 5.27
C ARG A 254 1.98 -16.55 4.29
N TRP A 255 0.74 -16.03 4.30
CA TRP A 255 -0.23 -16.39 3.25
C TRP A 255 0.23 -15.95 1.87
N PHE A 256 1.08 -14.92 1.80
CA PHE A 256 1.68 -14.40 0.58
C PHE A 256 3.20 -14.33 0.78
N PRO A 257 4.01 -14.90 -0.13
CA PRO A 257 5.47 -14.78 -0.05
C PRO A 257 5.94 -13.33 -0.13
N ASP A 258 5.30 -12.56 -1.02
CA ASP A 258 5.50 -11.13 -1.21
C ASP A 258 4.21 -10.36 -0.85
N PRO A 259 4.28 -9.08 -0.45
CA PRO A 259 3.09 -8.25 -0.27
C PRO A 259 2.21 -8.22 -1.52
N LEU A 260 0.89 -8.14 -1.34
CA LEU A 260 -0.05 -7.89 -2.44
C LEU A 260 0.08 -6.42 -2.87
N PRO A 261 -0.18 -6.07 -4.15
CA PRO A 261 -0.04 -4.68 -4.62
C PRO A 261 -0.88 -3.66 -3.85
N GLN A 262 -2.01 -4.08 -3.26
CA GLN A 262 -2.91 -3.23 -2.50
C GLN A 262 -2.55 -3.14 -1.01
N ILE A 263 -1.52 -3.87 -0.56
CA ILE A 263 -1.11 -3.96 0.84
C ILE A 263 0.27 -3.33 0.99
N ASP A 264 0.33 -2.29 1.81
CA ASP A 264 1.58 -1.66 2.19
C ASP A 264 2.18 -2.35 3.43
N GLY A 265 3.37 -2.93 3.25
CA GLY A 265 4.08 -3.68 4.29
C GLY A 265 3.46 -5.06 4.58
N TRP A 266 3.51 -5.46 5.86
CA TRP A 266 2.98 -6.75 6.31
C TRP A 266 1.45 -6.73 6.35
N LEU A 267 0.80 -7.82 5.94
CA LEU A 267 -0.66 -7.95 5.94
C LEU A 267 -1.25 -7.65 7.34
N ARG A 268 -0.56 -8.07 8.41
CA ARG A 268 -0.98 -7.81 9.78
C ARG A 268 -1.22 -6.33 10.09
N PHE A 269 -0.51 -5.40 9.44
CA PHE A 269 -0.70 -3.96 9.67
C PHE A 269 -2.07 -3.51 9.16
N THR A 270 -2.43 -3.86 7.93
CA THR A 270 -3.75 -3.54 7.36
C THR A 270 -4.88 -4.25 8.11
N LEU A 271 -4.66 -5.49 8.55
CA LEU A 271 -5.65 -6.21 9.37
C LEU A 271 -5.88 -5.51 10.71
N LEU A 272 -4.81 -5.08 11.39
CA LEU A 272 -4.89 -4.41 12.69
C LEU A 272 -5.59 -3.06 12.57
N GLU A 273 -5.20 -2.23 11.60
CA GLU A 273 -5.83 -0.93 11.33
C GLU A 273 -7.35 -1.09 11.18
N ALA A 274 -7.78 -2.02 10.32
CA ALA A 274 -9.19 -2.29 10.10
C ALA A 274 -9.93 -2.77 11.38
N VAL A 275 -9.28 -3.50 12.27
CA VAL A 275 -9.90 -3.96 13.53
C VAL A 275 -9.96 -2.84 14.56
N LEU A 276 -8.93 -2.00 14.64
CA LEU A 276 -8.89 -0.84 15.54
C LEU A 276 -10.07 0.12 15.28
N ASP A 277 -10.46 0.29 14.02
CA ASP A 277 -11.61 1.10 13.62
C ASP A 277 -12.97 0.47 13.96
N ARG A 278 -13.04 -0.87 14.03
CA ARG A 278 -14.31 -1.61 14.14
C ARG A 278 -14.64 -2.02 15.57
N VAL A 279 -13.63 -2.24 16.40
CA VAL A 279 -13.80 -2.71 17.77
C VAL A 279 -13.94 -1.52 18.72
N HIS A 280 -14.84 -1.58 19.70
CA HIS A 280 -14.99 -0.50 20.67
C HIS A 280 -14.09 -0.67 21.90
N ALA A 281 -14.07 -1.86 22.49
CA ALA A 281 -13.32 -2.15 23.72
C ALA A 281 -12.00 -2.86 23.41
N PHE A 282 -10.92 -2.49 24.10
CA PHE A 282 -9.62 -3.13 23.89
C PHE A 282 -9.64 -4.62 24.24
N GLU A 283 -10.49 -5.03 25.18
CA GLU A 283 -10.67 -6.42 25.62
C GLU A 283 -11.05 -7.37 24.47
N ASP A 284 -11.81 -6.89 23.48
CA ASP A 284 -12.20 -7.69 22.31
C ASP A 284 -11.02 -7.92 21.34
N LEU A 285 -10.01 -7.05 21.39
CA LEU A 285 -8.78 -7.11 20.59
C LEU A 285 -7.61 -7.75 21.35
N ALA A 286 -7.69 -7.86 22.68
CA ALA A 286 -6.56 -8.23 23.52
C ALA A 286 -5.85 -9.54 23.12
N PRO A 287 -6.55 -10.65 22.77
CA PRO A 287 -5.86 -11.87 22.33
C PRO A 287 -5.03 -11.68 21.05
N ALA A 288 -5.56 -10.94 20.08
CA ALA A 288 -4.86 -10.60 18.84
C ALA A 288 -3.71 -9.62 19.09
N ALA A 289 -3.90 -8.63 19.96
CA ALA A 289 -2.85 -7.72 20.39
C ALA A 289 -1.66 -8.49 21.00
N MET A 290 -1.92 -9.47 21.86
CA MET A 290 -0.85 -10.26 22.50
C MET A 290 -0.10 -11.15 21.49
N ALA A 291 -0.76 -11.63 20.45
CA ALA A 291 -0.11 -12.35 19.36
C ALA A 291 0.75 -11.46 18.46
N LEU A 292 0.44 -10.16 18.38
CA LEU A 292 1.18 -9.17 17.59
C LEU A 292 2.45 -8.68 18.28
N ILE A 293 2.44 -8.46 19.60
CA ILE A 293 3.58 -7.87 20.32
C ILE A 293 4.91 -8.61 20.09
N PRO A 294 4.99 -9.95 20.01
CA PRO A 294 6.25 -10.63 19.72
C PRO A 294 6.86 -10.32 18.34
N LEU A 295 6.06 -9.82 17.39
CA LEU A 295 6.51 -9.43 16.05
C LEU A 295 6.80 -7.92 15.93
N ALA A 296 6.52 -7.17 17.00
CA ALA A 296 6.66 -5.73 17.04
C ALA A 296 8.11 -5.29 17.28
N SER A 297 8.43 -4.11 16.77
CA SER A 297 9.74 -3.48 16.89
C SER A 297 9.62 -1.97 17.07
N ASP A 298 10.72 -1.30 17.37
CA ASP A 298 10.80 0.17 17.40
C ASP A 298 10.61 0.80 16.01
N TYR A 299 10.87 0.06 14.93
CA TYR A 299 10.60 0.48 13.55
C TYR A 299 9.14 0.36 13.11
N SER A 300 8.36 -0.53 13.74
CA SER A 300 6.97 -0.80 13.35
C SER A 300 5.93 -0.09 14.20
N VAL A 301 6.36 0.64 15.25
CA VAL A 301 5.50 1.20 16.30
C VAL A 301 4.27 1.96 15.81
N ASP A 302 4.39 2.70 14.72
CA ASP A 302 3.29 3.48 14.14
C ASP A 302 2.18 2.60 13.52
N ARG A 303 2.50 1.35 13.19
CA ARG A 303 1.63 0.41 12.47
C ARG A 303 1.14 -0.77 13.31
N ASP A 304 1.73 -1.01 14.49
CA ASP A 304 1.34 -2.12 15.38
C ASP A 304 1.09 -1.73 16.84
N TRP A 305 2.12 -1.66 17.68
CA TRP A 305 1.95 -1.61 19.14
C TRP A 305 1.65 -0.20 19.66
N GLY A 306 2.01 0.87 18.93
CA GLY A 306 1.62 2.24 19.28
C GLY A 306 0.09 2.44 19.29
N PRO A 307 -0.60 2.16 18.17
CA PRO A 307 -2.07 2.22 18.11
C PRO A 307 -2.78 1.33 19.16
N LEU A 308 -2.21 0.17 19.49
CA LEU A 308 -2.73 -0.70 20.55
C LEU A 308 -2.71 -0.04 21.93
N LEU A 309 -1.66 0.74 22.24
CA LEU A 309 -1.60 1.49 23.51
C LEU A 309 -2.70 2.55 23.58
N VAL A 310 -2.89 3.33 22.52
CA VAL A 310 -3.95 4.35 22.49
C VAL A 310 -5.33 3.70 22.57
N LYS A 311 -5.53 2.53 21.94
CA LYS A 311 -6.78 1.77 22.07
C LYS A 311 -7.02 1.27 23.49
N ALA A 312 -5.98 0.83 24.19
CA ALA A 312 -6.07 0.38 25.58
C ALA A 312 -6.25 1.54 26.58
N PHE A 313 -5.80 2.75 26.24
CA PHE A 313 -5.85 3.93 27.09
C PHE A 313 -6.50 5.14 26.37
N PRO A 314 -7.79 5.06 25.99
CA PRO A 314 -8.44 6.09 25.18
C PRO A 314 -8.58 7.46 25.87
N VAL A 315 -8.48 7.50 27.20
CA VAL A 315 -8.48 8.73 28.01
C VAL A 315 -7.11 8.99 28.68
N GLY A 316 -6.08 8.26 28.26
CA GLY A 316 -4.77 8.24 28.88
C GLY A 316 -4.73 7.46 30.21
N TYR A 317 -3.53 6.98 30.57
CA TYR A 317 -3.27 6.41 31.88
C TYR A 317 -3.43 7.47 32.98
N SER A 318 -4.19 7.14 34.02
CA SER A 318 -4.43 8.01 35.17
C SER A 318 -3.83 7.38 36.44
N PRO A 319 -2.82 8.03 37.06
CA PRO A 319 -2.24 7.55 38.31
C PRO A 319 -3.31 7.36 39.40
N GLY A 320 -3.36 6.17 39.99
CA GLY A 320 -4.31 5.82 41.05
C GLY A 320 -5.56 5.06 40.60
N LEU A 321 -5.83 4.96 39.29
CA LEU A 321 -6.80 4.00 38.77
C LEU A 321 -6.13 2.64 38.57
N GLN A 322 -6.86 1.56 38.91
CA GLN A 322 -6.36 0.21 38.69
C GLN A 322 -6.39 -0.13 37.19
N LEU A 323 -5.28 -0.67 36.70
CA LEU A 323 -5.20 -1.23 35.35
C LEU A 323 -6.14 -2.44 35.23
N SER A 324 -6.86 -2.53 34.10
CA SER A 324 -7.57 -3.74 33.72
C SER A 324 -6.59 -4.89 33.49
N ALA A 325 -7.07 -6.14 33.50
CA ALA A 325 -6.23 -7.30 33.23
C ALA A 325 -5.57 -7.20 31.84
N ALA A 326 -6.34 -6.81 30.81
CA ALA A 326 -5.85 -6.66 29.45
C ALA A 326 -4.82 -5.52 29.31
N GLN A 327 -5.04 -4.38 29.99
CA GLN A 327 -4.07 -3.29 30.03
C GLN A 327 -2.75 -3.72 30.68
N ARG A 328 -2.82 -4.42 31.82
CA ARG A 328 -1.63 -4.94 32.52
C ARG A 328 -0.87 -5.93 31.61
N GLU A 329 -1.59 -6.81 30.94
CA GLU A 329 -1.01 -7.81 30.03
C GLU A 329 -0.31 -7.16 28.83
N LEU A 330 -0.94 -6.17 28.20
CA LEU A 330 -0.33 -5.40 27.11
C LEU A 330 0.97 -4.71 27.55
N LEU A 331 0.93 -3.98 28.66
CA LEU A 331 2.11 -3.28 29.17
C LEU A 331 3.22 -4.25 29.57
N GLN A 332 2.88 -5.40 30.14
CA GLN A 332 3.84 -6.45 30.46
C GLN A 332 4.48 -7.04 29.19
N ALA A 333 3.69 -7.32 28.15
CA ALA A 333 4.19 -7.84 26.88
C ALA A 333 5.12 -6.84 26.18
N VAL A 334 4.70 -5.58 26.06
CA VAL A 334 5.51 -4.51 25.45
C VAL A 334 6.79 -4.26 26.25
N ALA A 335 6.70 -4.25 27.58
CA ALA A 335 7.89 -4.09 28.44
C ALA A 335 8.79 -5.33 28.46
N ALA A 336 8.33 -6.49 28.02
CA ALA A 336 9.14 -7.71 27.91
C ALA A 336 9.84 -7.83 26.55
N ASN A 337 9.25 -7.34 25.46
CA ASN A 337 9.85 -7.39 24.13
C ASN A 337 10.98 -6.35 23.99
N ASP A 338 12.23 -6.81 23.88
CA ASP A 338 13.40 -5.93 23.71
C ASP A 338 13.37 -5.13 22.41
N ASP A 339 12.83 -5.70 21.32
CA ASP A 339 12.80 -5.07 19.99
C ASP A 339 11.91 -3.82 19.97
N CYS A 340 10.91 -3.73 20.85
CA CYS A 340 10.08 -2.52 21.02
C CYS A 340 10.86 -1.33 21.62
N TRP A 341 12.00 -1.57 22.27
CA TRP A 341 12.74 -0.57 23.04
C TRP A 341 14.09 -0.19 22.42
N GLY A 342 14.23 -0.33 21.11
CA GLY A 342 15.40 0.14 20.35
C GLY A 342 15.55 1.67 20.32
N ASN A 343 16.35 2.18 19.37
CA ASN A 343 16.76 3.58 19.32
C ASN A 343 15.79 4.50 18.56
N VAL A 344 14.75 3.96 17.91
CA VAL A 344 13.78 4.77 17.17
C VAL A 344 12.88 5.56 18.13
N GLY A 345 12.70 6.86 17.87
CA GLY A 345 12.00 7.79 18.76
C GLY A 345 10.47 7.77 18.68
N ASN A 346 9.88 7.16 17.63
CA ASN A 346 8.45 7.25 17.33
C ASN A 346 7.56 6.74 18.49
N LYS A 347 8.02 5.74 19.24
CA LYS A 347 7.32 5.22 20.44
C LYS A 347 7.01 6.28 21.50
N VAL A 348 7.84 7.32 21.62
CA VAL A 348 7.66 8.38 22.62
C VAL A 348 6.35 9.13 22.38
N ARG A 349 5.99 9.35 21.11
CA ARG A 349 4.72 10.00 20.74
C ARG A 349 3.54 9.16 21.23
N TRP A 350 3.51 7.88 20.90
CA TRP A 350 2.42 6.96 21.27
C TRP A 350 2.28 6.77 22.78
N LEU A 351 3.40 6.65 23.48
CA LEU A 351 3.40 6.55 24.95
C LEU A 351 2.80 7.80 25.60
N ARG A 352 3.19 9.00 25.12
CA ARG A 352 2.60 10.27 25.60
C ARG A 352 1.11 10.35 25.30
N GLU A 353 0.69 9.95 24.11
CA GLU A 353 -0.71 9.96 23.70
C GLU A 353 -1.57 9.03 24.57
N ALA A 354 -1.02 7.86 24.93
CA ALA A 354 -1.63 6.93 25.89
C ALA A 354 -1.46 7.37 27.37
N GLY A 355 -0.83 8.51 27.66
CA GLY A 355 -0.56 9.01 29.02
C GLY A 355 0.44 8.17 29.83
N LEU A 356 1.23 7.32 29.16
CA LEU A 356 2.16 6.39 29.77
C LEU A 356 3.58 6.97 29.89
N PRO A 357 4.40 6.45 30.82
CA PRO A 357 5.81 6.81 30.91
C PRO A 357 6.59 6.44 29.64
N GLU A 358 7.53 7.31 29.25
CA GLU A 358 8.35 7.15 28.04
C GLU A 358 9.47 6.11 28.19
N GLN A 359 9.74 5.69 29.43
CA GLN A 359 10.87 4.80 29.77
C GLN A 359 10.37 3.42 30.17
N ARG A 360 11.03 2.38 29.67
CA ARG A 360 10.68 0.96 29.91
C ARG A 360 10.57 0.62 31.38
N ASP A 361 11.55 1.02 32.17
CA ASP A 361 11.59 0.73 33.60
C ASP A 361 10.49 1.47 34.37
N ALA A 362 10.07 2.63 33.90
CA ALA A 362 8.94 3.35 34.46
C ALA A 362 7.61 2.63 34.15
N ILE A 363 7.44 2.04 32.96
CA ILE A 363 6.29 1.17 32.66
C ILE A 363 6.30 -0.08 33.54
N ARG A 364 7.46 -0.72 33.72
CA ARG A 364 7.60 -1.90 34.60
C ARG A 364 7.22 -1.59 36.04
N ALA A 365 7.46 -0.37 36.51
CA ALA A 365 7.07 0.06 37.85
C ALA A 365 5.54 0.27 38.03
N LEU A 366 4.77 0.29 36.94
CA LEU A 366 3.29 0.38 36.99
C LEU A 366 2.61 -1.00 37.13
N LEU A 367 3.34 -2.08 36.87
CA LEU A 367 2.88 -3.47 36.89
C LEU A 367 3.01 -4.07 38.29
#